data_AF-A0A7W1Q3H8-F1
#
_entry.id   AF-A0A7W1Q3H8-F1
#
_cell.length_a   1.000
_cell.length_b   1.000
_cell.length_c   1.000
_cell.angle_alpha   90.00
_cell.angle_beta   90.00
_cell.angle_gamma   90.00
#
_symmetry.space_group_name_H-M   'P 1'
#
loop_
_entity.id
_entity.type
_entity.pdbx_description
1 polymer ?
#
loop_
_entity_poly.entity_id
_entity_poly.type
_entity_poly.pdbx_seq_one_letter_code
_entity_poly.pdbx_strand_id
1 'polypeptide(L)'
;MPHPPRSRSRHPTTPPHRPPPTTHTPRDPPKLTDTHITPADARSGLAHDLIAWIQTLLLTDELARCEPKRLRYRLLHTAARLAISGRTARLRLQATWPWANDLAAAFARLRALPAPG
;
A
#
# COMPACT_ATOMS: atom_id res chain seq x y z
N MET A 1 12.72 -3.59 87.33
CA MET A 1 13.23 -3.39 85.96
C MET A 1 12.37 -2.35 85.25
N PRO A 2 12.91 -1.15 84.94
CA PRO A 2 12.21 -0.11 84.18
C PRO A 2 12.46 -0.24 82.67
N HIS A 3 11.41 0.02 81.91
CA HIS A 3 11.32 -0.03 80.44
C HIS A 3 12.01 1.19 79.80
N PRO A 4 12.70 1.05 78.65
CA PRO A 4 13.26 2.20 77.94
C PRO A 4 12.20 2.94 77.10
N PRO A 5 12.35 4.26 76.87
CA PRO A 5 11.43 5.05 76.05
C PRO A 5 11.63 4.83 74.55
N ARG A 6 10.52 4.84 73.80
CA ARG A 6 10.45 4.72 72.33
C ARG A 6 11.20 5.86 71.61
N SER A 7 12.19 5.50 70.80
CA SER A 7 12.85 6.41 69.86
C SER A 7 11.91 6.83 68.73
N ARG A 8 11.74 8.14 68.57
CA ARG A 8 11.08 8.80 67.43
C ARG A 8 11.83 8.50 66.13
N SER A 9 11.16 7.85 65.18
CA SER A 9 11.58 7.80 63.78
C SER A 9 11.61 9.21 63.18
N ARG A 10 12.80 9.71 62.86
CA ARG A 10 12.96 10.87 61.97
C ARG A 10 13.14 10.32 60.55
N HIS A 11 12.13 10.51 59.70
CA HIS A 11 12.30 10.35 58.26
C HIS A 11 13.16 11.51 57.73
N PRO A 12 14.24 11.25 56.98
CA PRO A 12 14.85 12.29 56.16
C PRO A 12 13.97 12.52 54.93
N THR A 13 13.36 13.69 54.85
CA THR A 13 12.67 14.16 53.65
C THR A 13 13.71 14.48 52.57
N THR A 14 13.77 13.67 51.51
CA THR A 14 14.56 13.95 50.32
C THR A 14 13.87 15.07 49.51
N PRO A 15 14.53 16.19 49.18
CA PRO A 15 13.96 17.18 48.27
C PRO A 15 13.95 16.65 46.83
N PRO A 16 12.96 17.01 45.99
CA PRO A 16 12.90 16.55 44.62
C PRO A 16 14.02 17.16 43.77
N HIS A 17 14.84 16.30 43.16
CA HIS A 17 15.88 16.67 42.20
C HIS A 17 15.24 17.21 40.91
N ARG A 18 15.29 18.54 40.69
CA ARG A 18 14.93 19.16 39.42
C ARG A 18 16.08 18.97 38.42
N PRO A 19 15.90 18.27 37.29
CA PRO A 19 16.94 18.20 36.27
C PRO A 19 17.16 19.60 35.63
N PRO A 20 18.38 19.90 35.17
CA PRO A 20 18.68 21.19 34.54
C PRO A 20 17.90 21.35 33.22
N PRO A 21 17.61 22.60 32.79
CA PRO A 21 17.02 22.84 31.48
C PRO A 21 18.01 22.36 30.41
N THR A 22 17.63 21.34 29.66
CA THR A 22 18.35 20.92 28.46
C THR A 22 18.21 22.03 27.42
N THR A 23 19.29 22.81 27.26
CA THR A 23 19.50 23.67 26.10
C THR A 23 19.58 22.77 24.86
N HIS A 24 18.45 22.49 24.22
CA HIS A 24 18.40 21.85 22.91
C HIS A 24 18.48 22.93 21.84
N THR A 25 19.69 23.21 21.38
CA THR A 25 19.98 23.97 20.15
C THR A 25 20.96 23.13 19.33
N PRO A 26 20.88 23.05 17.98
CA PRO A 26 19.78 23.29 17.05
C PRO A 26 19.41 21.99 16.28
N ARG A 27 18.13 21.76 15.98
CA ARG A 27 17.72 20.73 15.03
C ARG A 27 17.93 21.29 13.62
N ASP A 28 18.89 20.72 12.89
CA ASP A 28 18.99 20.88 11.44
C ASP A 28 17.59 20.83 10.80
N PRO A 29 17.30 21.66 9.77
CA PRO A 29 16.08 21.48 9.00
C PRO A 29 16.07 20.05 8.46
N PRO A 30 14.91 19.36 8.44
CA PRO A 30 14.85 18.03 7.86
C PRO A 30 15.37 18.13 6.43
N LYS A 31 16.55 17.53 6.17
CA LYS A 31 17.02 17.36 4.80
C LYS A 31 15.92 16.57 4.10
N LEU A 32 15.38 17.16 3.03
CA LEU A 32 14.51 16.51 2.08
C LEU A 32 15.04 15.09 1.91
N THR A 33 14.30 14.13 2.44
CA THR A 33 14.70 12.74 2.46
C THR A 33 14.90 12.37 1.00
N ASP A 34 16.17 12.17 0.61
CA ASP A 34 16.50 11.31 -0.51
C ASP A 34 15.84 9.98 -0.16
N THR A 35 14.61 9.85 -0.63
CA THR A 35 13.84 8.63 -0.52
C THR A 35 14.64 7.67 -1.36
N HIS A 36 15.47 6.88 -0.69
CA HIS A 36 16.26 5.84 -1.29
C HIS A 36 15.23 4.81 -1.76
N ILE A 37 14.61 5.04 -2.93
CA ILE A 37 13.68 4.12 -3.56
C ILE A 37 14.50 2.87 -3.80
N THR A 38 14.37 1.88 -2.93
CA THR A 38 15.10 0.64 -3.11
C THR A 38 14.56 -0.02 -4.38
N PRO A 39 15.39 -0.73 -5.15
CA PRO A 39 14.93 -1.40 -6.37
C PRO A 39 13.82 -2.45 -6.12
N ALA A 40 13.57 -2.83 -4.86
CA ALA A 40 12.42 -3.63 -4.46
C ALA A 40 11.09 -2.85 -4.49
N ASP A 41 11.09 -1.58 -4.09
CA ASP A 41 9.91 -0.70 -4.11
C ASP A 41 9.49 -0.35 -5.55
N ALA A 42 10.48 -0.19 -6.44
CA ALA A 42 10.26 0.14 -7.84
C ALA A 42 9.41 -0.92 -8.59
N ARG A 43 9.52 -2.21 -8.25
CA ARG A 43 8.71 -3.27 -8.88
C ARG A 43 7.25 -3.26 -8.42
N SER A 44 7.00 -2.85 -7.17
CA SER A 44 5.67 -2.82 -6.58
C SER A 44 4.83 -1.64 -7.08
N GLY A 45 5.48 -0.49 -7.35
CA GLY A 45 4.86 0.67 -7.99
C GLY A 45 4.32 0.32 -9.38
N LEU A 46 5.15 -0.27 -10.24
CA LEU A 46 4.77 -0.60 -11.63
C LEU A 46 3.53 -1.50 -11.73
N ALA A 47 3.38 -2.47 -10.83
CA ALA A 47 2.21 -3.34 -10.82
C ALA A 47 0.93 -2.59 -10.41
N HIS A 48 1.03 -1.65 -9.46
CA HIS A 48 -0.09 -0.79 -9.07
C HIS A 48 -0.43 0.23 -10.15
N ASP A 49 0.58 0.84 -10.77
CA ASP A 49 0.41 1.82 -11.83
C ASP A 49 -0.29 1.20 -13.05
N LEU A 50 0.12 -0.01 -13.44
CA LEU A 50 -0.53 -0.76 -14.51
C LEU A 50 -2.01 -1.04 -14.18
N ILE A 51 -2.30 -1.44 -12.94
CA ILE A 51 -3.69 -1.67 -12.49
C ILE A 51 -4.49 -0.37 -12.54
N ALA A 52 -3.93 0.76 -12.09
CA ALA A 52 -4.59 2.06 -12.10
C ALA A 52 -4.91 2.53 -13.52
N TRP A 53 -4.00 2.31 -14.47
CA TRP A 53 -4.23 2.62 -15.88
C TRP A 53 -5.30 1.72 -16.51
N ILE A 54 -5.28 0.42 -16.23
CA ILE A 54 -6.34 -0.49 -16.70
C ILE A 54 -7.71 -0.04 -16.19
N GLN A 55 -7.80 0.33 -14.90
CA GLN A 55 -9.05 0.84 -14.33
C GLN A 55 -9.53 2.12 -14.99
N THR A 56 -8.62 3.07 -15.21
CA THR A 56 -8.95 4.39 -15.77
C THR A 56 -9.30 4.33 -17.26
N LEU A 57 -8.61 3.49 -18.03
CA LEU A 57 -8.71 3.50 -19.50
C LEU A 57 -9.70 2.46 -20.03
N LEU A 58 -9.83 1.30 -19.38
CA LEU A 58 -10.45 0.12 -19.99
C LEU A 58 -11.70 -0.38 -19.24
N LEU A 59 -11.81 -0.12 -17.94
CA LEU A 59 -12.87 -0.63 -17.09
C LEU A 59 -13.93 0.44 -16.81
N THR A 60 -15.15 0.00 -16.51
CA THR A 60 -16.29 0.87 -16.14
C THR A 60 -16.93 0.41 -14.82
N ASP A 61 -17.82 1.23 -14.27
CA ASP A 61 -18.68 0.91 -13.13
C ASP A 61 -17.95 0.41 -11.87
N GLU A 62 -18.31 -0.77 -11.38
CA GLU A 62 -17.77 -1.35 -10.14
C GLU A 62 -16.28 -1.68 -10.28
N LEU A 63 -15.86 -2.16 -11.44
CA LEU A 63 -14.47 -2.56 -11.69
C LEU A 63 -13.53 -1.37 -11.77
N ALA A 64 -14.00 -0.21 -12.25
CA ALA A 64 -13.23 1.03 -12.28
C ALA A 64 -13.04 1.68 -10.90
N ARG A 65 -13.90 1.36 -9.93
CA ARG A 65 -13.86 1.92 -8.56
C ARG A 65 -13.33 0.94 -7.51
N CYS A 66 -13.06 -0.31 -7.90
CA CYS A 66 -12.66 -1.33 -6.95
C CYS A 66 -11.20 -1.18 -6.53
N GLU A 67 -10.90 -1.55 -5.29
CA GLU A 67 -9.51 -1.56 -4.80
C GLU A 67 -8.61 -2.40 -5.71
N PRO A 68 -7.37 -1.98 -5.99
CA PRO A 68 -6.42 -2.71 -6.84
C PRO A 68 -6.25 -4.18 -6.42
N LYS A 69 -6.25 -4.44 -5.12
CA LYS A 69 -6.20 -5.80 -4.55
C LYS A 69 -7.40 -6.64 -4.98
N ARG A 70 -8.62 -6.08 -4.92
CA ARG A 70 -9.85 -6.76 -5.36
C ARG A 70 -9.83 -7.02 -6.87
N LEU A 71 -9.39 -6.04 -7.66
CA LEU A 71 -9.28 -6.22 -9.11
C LEU A 71 -8.34 -7.38 -9.46
N ARG A 72 -7.20 -7.48 -8.76
CA ARG A 72 -6.22 -8.55 -8.99
C ARG A 72 -6.85 -9.94 -8.80
N TYR A 73 -7.62 -10.15 -7.75
CA TYR A 73 -8.23 -11.45 -7.48
C TYR A 73 -9.48 -11.72 -8.30
N ARG A 74 -10.26 -10.70 -8.67
CA ARG A 74 -11.45 -10.89 -9.50
C ARG A 74 -11.06 -11.09 -10.96
N LEU A 75 -10.37 -10.11 -11.53
CA LEU A 75 -10.14 -10.00 -12.97
C LEU A 75 -8.86 -10.71 -13.42
N LEU A 76 -7.75 -10.53 -12.70
CA LEU A 76 -6.42 -10.99 -13.15
C LEU A 76 -6.06 -12.39 -12.66
N HIS A 77 -6.79 -12.92 -11.67
CA HIS A 77 -6.56 -14.25 -11.11
C HIS A 77 -7.50 -15.31 -11.68
N THR A 78 -8.52 -14.92 -12.46
CA THR A 78 -9.45 -15.91 -13.03
C THR A 78 -8.71 -16.89 -13.94
N ALA A 79 -9.06 -18.17 -13.85
CA ALA A 79 -8.59 -19.17 -14.79
C ALA A 79 -9.14 -18.83 -16.19
N ALA A 80 -8.23 -18.56 -17.12
CA ALA A 80 -8.54 -18.32 -18.52
C ALA A 80 -7.56 -19.09 -19.40
N ARG A 81 -8.02 -19.56 -20.56
CA ARG A 81 -7.14 -20.22 -21.54
C ARG A 81 -6.70 -19.21 -22.58
N LEU A 82 -5.41 -18.87 -22.59
CA LEU A 82 -4.82 -18.04 -23.64
C LEU A 82 -4.33 -18.94 -24.79
N ALA A 83 -5.00 -18.90 -25.93
CA ALA A 83 -4.63 -19.63 -27.13
C ALA A 83 -3.93 -18.67 -28.12
N ILE A 84 -2.64 -18.89 -28.36
CA ILE A 84 -1.85 -18.09 -29.28
C ILE A 84 -1.73 -18.85 -30.60
N SER A 85 -2.12 -18.22 -31.71
CA SER A 85 -2.06 -18.80 -33.05
C SER A 85 -1.55 -17.74 -34.03
N GLY A 86 -0.39 -18.02 -34.66
CA GLY A 86 0.30 -17.06 -35.52
C GLY A 86 0.58 -15.75 -34.77
N ARG A 87 -0.01 -14.64 -35.25
CA ARG A 87 0.09 -13.30 -34.63
C ARG A 87 -1.15 -12.91 -33.81
N THR A 88 -2.04 -13.86 -33.50
CA THR A 88 -3.30 -13.60 -32.78
C THR A 88 -3.33 -14.35 -31.45
N ALA A 89 -3.53 -13.61 -30.36
CA ALA A 89 -3.85 -14.18 -29.06
C ALA A 89 -5.37 -14.19 -28.85
N ARG A 90 -5.93 -15.33 -28.44
CA ARG A 90 -7.35 -15.51 -28.11
C ARG A 90 -7.49 -15.91 -26.65
N LEU A 91 -8.10 -15.05 -25.85
CA LEU A 91 -8.41 -15.33 -24.46
C LEU A 91 -9.79 -16.01 -24.37
N ARG A 92 -9.83 -17.25 -23.89
CA ARG A 92 -11.08 -18.00 -23.64
C ARG A 92 -11.40 -17.94 -22.16
N LEU A 93 -12.47 -17.22 -21.85
CA LEU A 93 -13.02 -17.08 -20.50
C LEU A 93 -14.19 -18.06 -20.33
N GLN A 94 -14.42 -18.47 -19.09
CA GLN A 94 -15.61 -19.26 -18.74
C GLN A 94 -16.87 -18.39 -18.94
N ALA A 95 -17.89 -18.93 -19.62
CA ALA A 95 -19.05 -18.14 -20.06
C ALA A 95 -19.94 -17.63 -18.90
N THR A 96 -19.95 -18.35 -17.78
CA THR A 96 -20.77 -18.02 -16.59
C THR A 96 -20.09 -17.05 -15.64
N TRP A 97 -18.86 -16.60 -15.93
CA TRP A 97 -18.15 -15.69 -15.07
C TRP A 97 -18.66 -14.25 -15.22
N PRO A 98 -19.10 -13.59 -14.13
CA PRO A 98 -19.87 -12.35 -14.21
C PRO A 98 -19.11 -11.19 -14.89
N TRP A 99 -17.78 -11.16 -14.80
CA TRP A 99 -16.95 -10.10 -15.38
C TRP A 99 -16.34 -10.46 -16.75
N ALA A 100 -16.79 -11.57 -17.37
CA ALA A 100 -16.28 -11.99 -18.68
C ALA A 100 -16.56 -10.94 -19.77
N ASN A 101 -17.76 -10.35 -19.75
CA ASN A 101 -18.16 -9.30 -20.68
C ASN A 101 -17.40 -8.00 -20.45
N ASP A 102 -17.19 -7.61 -19.18
CA ASP A 102 -16.42 -6.42 -18.84
C ASP A 102 -14.97 -6.55 -19.32
N LEU A 103 -14.36 -7.72 -19.16
CA LEU A 103 -13.01 -7.99 -19.65
C LEU A 103 -12.95 -7.97 -21.18
N ALA A 104 -13.93 -8.56 -21.86
CA ALA A 104 -14.02 -8.50 -23.33
C ALA A 104 -14.17 -7.06 -23.83
N ALA A 105 -15.01 -6.25 -23.17
CA ALA A 105 -15.20 -4.83 -23.48
C ALA A 105 -13.91 -4.02 -23.22
N ALA A 106 -13.19 -4.31 -22.14
CA ALA A 106 -11.88 -3.71 -21.85
C ALA A 106 -10.86 -3.97 -22.96
N PHE A 107 -10.77 -5.20 -23.48
CA PHE A 107 -9.91 -5.51 -24.62
C PHE A 107 -10.37 -4.83 -25.92
N ALA A 108 -11.68 -4.71 -26.14
CA ALA A 108 -12.21 -3.96 -27.28
C ALA A 108 -11.83 -2.47 -27.21
N ARG A 109 -11.95 -1.85 -26.03
CA ARG A 109 -11.50 -0.47 -25.78
C ARG A 109 -10.00 -0.30 -25.99
N LEU A 110 -9.20 -1.22 -25.45
CA LEU A 110 -7.73 -1.20 -25.63
C LEU A 110 -7.35 -1.21 -27.11
N ARG A 111 -8.05 -2.01 -27.92
CA ARG A 111 -7.79 -2.10 -29.36
C ARG A 111 -8.30 -0.89 -30.16
N ALA A 112 -9.21 -0.12 -29.58
CA ALA A 112 -9.68 1.14 -30.13
C ALA A 112 -8.81 2.34 -29.75
N LEU A 113 -7.87 2.18 -28.80
CA LEU A 113 -6.96 3.26 -28.44
C LEU A 113 -6.06 3.60 -29.65
N PRO A 114 -5.84 4.90 -29.94
CA PRO A 114 -4.94 5.31 -31.00
C PRO A 114 -3.53 4.80 -30.69
N ALA A 115 -2.83 4.35 -31.71
CA ALA A 115 -1.42 4.05 -31.57
C ALA A 115 -0.68 5.34 -31.14
N PRO A 116 0.25 5.27 -30.16
CA PRO A 116 1.11 6.41 -29.88
C PRO A 116 1.89 6.71 -31.16
N GLY A 117 1.67 7.91 -31.70
CA GLY A 117 2.38 8.43 -32.87
C GLY A 117 3.80 8.87 -32.54
#